data_AF-A0A7S3WLA2-F1
#
_entry.id   AF-A0A7S3WLA2-F1
#
_cell.length_a   1.000
_cell.length_b   1.000
_cell.length_c   1.000
_cell.angle_alpha   90.00
_cell.angle_beta   90.00
_cell.angle_gamma   90.00
#
_symmetry.space_group_name_H-M   'P 1'
#
loop_
_entity.id
_entity.type
_entity.pdbx_description
1 polymer ?
#
loop_
_entity_poly.entity_id
_entity_poly.type
_entity_poly.pdbx_seq_one_letter_code
_entity_poly.pdbx_strand_id
1 'polypeptide(L)'
;LTMLRRVVALGSRRGCSTSSASWNEEWRRLGLGAKKIAETRPLNRLMFVQCGFGCDQHGDRESGGATTAAVRACRNAIEFNSIPGMVDHVPGGREAMLIKVRLGVPEGYYVEHDQIYATFPYGNMLPIEVVTGGLTYGSGRVVSELGDTDDTAIIVAAAVS
;
A
#
# COMPACT_ATOMS: atom_id res chain seq x y z
N LEU A 1 19.25 32.59 -43.10
CA LEU A 1 18.65 33.51 -42.10
C LEU A 1 17.66 32.73 -41.25
N THR A 2 18.11 32.41 -40.03
CA THR A 2 17.38 32.26 -38.76
C THR A 2 15.89 31.82 -38.78
N MET A 3 15.63 30.58 -38.35
CA MET A 3 14.36 30.23 -37.69
C MET A 3 14.65 29.80 -36.25
N LEU A 4 14.19 30.61 -35.30
CA LEU A 4 14.29 30.38 -33.86
C LEU A 4 13.51 29.12 -33.46
N ARG A 5 14.21 28.15 -32.87
CA ARG A 5 13.59 27.11 -32.03
C ARG A 5 13.22 27.72 -30.68
N ARG A 6 11.93 27.83 -30.40
CA ARG A 6 11.40 28.12 -29.06
C ARG A 6 11.74 26.95 -28.13
N VAL A 7 12.59 27.20 -27.15
CA VAL A 7 12.77 26.35 -25.98
C VAL A 7 11.52 26.52 -25.12
N VAL A 8 10.66 25.49 -25.08
CA VAL A 8 9.59 25.40 -24.08
C VAL A 8 10.26 24.97 -22.79
N ALA A 9 10.30 25.88 -21.82
CA ALA A 9 10.75 25.59 -20.47
C ALA A 9 9.89 24.47 -19.88
N LEU A 10 10.53 23.37 -19.46
CA LEU A 10 9.92 22.32 -18.65
C LEU A 10 9.48 22.96 -17.32
N GLY A 11 8.19 23.28 -17.23
CA GLY A 11 7.54 23.63 -15.98
C GLY A 11 7.70 22.48 -14.99
N SER A 12 8.27 22.80 -13.82
CA SER A 12 8.36 21.93 -12.65
C SER A 12 6.99 21.29 -12.38
N ARG A 13 6.90 19.97 -12.57
CA ARG A 13 5.71 19.18 -12.22
C ARG A 13 5.61 19.15 -10.70
N ARG A 14 4.66 19.92 -10.16
CA ARG A 14 4.24 19.79 -8.75
C ARG A 14 3.65 18.40 -8.59
N GLY A 15 4.30 17.55 -7.79
CA GLY A 15 3.78 16.23 -7.43
C GLY A 15 2.40 16.36 -6.81
N CYS A 16 1.44 15.62 -7.35
CA CYS A 16 0.11 15.49 -6.79
C CYS A 16 0.22 14.74 -5.46
N SER A 17 -0.10 15.42 -4.35
CA SER A 17 -0.09 14.84 -3.01
C SER A 17 -1.31 13.93 -2.83
N THR A 18 -1.13 12.63 -3.02
CA THR A 18 -2.13 11.64 -2.62
C THR A 18 -1.97 11.28 -1.14
N SER A 19 -3.10 11.01 -0.49
CA SER A 19 -3.33 10.85 0.95
C SER A 19 -2.64 9.66 1.64
N SER A 20 -1.58 9.11 1.05
CA SER A 20 -0.69 8.12 1.72
C SER A 20 0.27 8.79 2.73
N ALA A 21 0.38 10.12 2.71
CA ALA A 21 1.33 10.86 3.54
C ALA A 21 1.03 10.83 5.06
N SER A 22 -0.23 10.92 5.48
CA SER A 22 -0.56 11.22 6.89
C SER A 22 -0.11 10.14 7.89
N TRP A 23 -0.31 8.87 7.56
CA TRP A 23 0.06 7.75 8.44
C TRP A 23 1.57 7.50 8.44
N ASN A 24 2.22 7.67 7.29
CA ASN A 24 3.68 7.59 7.21
C ASN A 24 4.31 8.70 8.04
N GLU A 25 3.73 9.89 8.03
CA GLU A 25 4.13 11.02 8.87
C GLU A 25 3.84 10.76 10.34
N GLU A 26 2.71 10.15 10.69
CA GLU A 26 2.39 9.78 12.07
C GLU A 26 3.40 8.78 12.63
N TRP A 27 3.69 7.70 11.90
CA TRP A 27 4.70 6.73 12.30
C TRP A 27 6.08 7.38 12.44
N ARG A 28 6.51 8.16 11.44
CA ARG A 28 7.78 8.90 11.52
C ARG A 28 7.85 9.83 12.72
N ARG A 29 6.76 10.56 13.03
CA ARG A 29 6.70 11.48 14.18
C ARG A 29 6.85 10.74 15.51
N LEU A 30 6.35 9.50 15.59
CA LEU A 30 6.47 8.63 16.76
C LEU A 30 7.78 7.82 16.79
N GLY A 31 8.67 7.99 15.80
CA GLY A 31 9.87 7.16 15.66
C GLY A 31 9.57 5.70 15.29
N LEU A 32 8.37 5.46 14.76
CA LEU A 32 7.85 4.17 14.31
C LEU A 32 8.02 4.00 12.79
N GLY A 33 7.91 2.76 12.34
CA GLY A 33 7.97 2.37 10.93
C GLY A 33 8.60 1.00 10.76
N ALA A 34 7.94 0.13 9.99
CA ALA A 34 8.49 -1.18 9.68
C ALA A 34 9.71 -1.07 8.75
N LYS A 35 10.68 -1.98 8.94
CA LYS A 35 11.91 -2.07 8.16
C LYS A 35 11.73 -3.09 7.04
N LYS A 36 12.07 -2.75 5.81
CA LYS A 36 12.12 -3.73 4.72
C LYS A 36 13.35 -4.61 4.91
N ILE A 37 13.18 -5.93 4.86
CA ILE A 37 14.30 -6.86 4.87
C ILE A 37 14.41 -7.55 3.49
N ALA A 38 15.61 -7.54 2.92
CA ALA A 38 15.86 -8.07 1.59
C ALA A 38 15.92 -9.60 1.56
N GLU A 39 16.33 -10.23 2.67
CA GLU A 39 16.44 -11.68 2.77
C GLU A 39 15.11 -12.30 3.18
N THR A 40 14.69 -13.31 2.42
CA THR A 40 13.57 -14.16 2.80
C THR A 40 13.97 -15.01 4.01
N ARG A 41 13.52 -14.58 5.19
CA ARG A 41 13.63 -15.40 6.40
C ARG A 41 12.46 -16.38 6.46
N PRO A 42 12.69 -17.66 6.79
CA PRO A 42 11.58 -18.58 7.00
C PRO A 42 10.71 -18.08 8.15
N LEU A 43 9.39 -18.07 7.91
CA LEU A 43 8.39 -17.85 8.96
C LEU A 43 8.37 -19.10 9.86
N ASN A 44 9.25 -19.13 10.85
CA ASN A 44 9.45 -20.29 11.72
C ASN A 44 8.22 -20.61 12.59
N ARG A 45 7.38 -19.61 12.87
CA ARG A 45 6.17 -19.74 13.68
C ARG A 45 5.15 -18.69 13.26
N LEU A 46 3.99 -19.14 12.79
CA LEU A 46 2.85 -18.28 12.54
C LEU A 46 2.14 -17.99 13.86
N MET A 47 1.98 -16.72 14.20
CA MET A 47 1.33 -16.30 15.45
C MET A 47 -0.15 -15.99 15.24
N PHE A 48 -0.45 -15.22 14.19
CA PHE A 48 -1.81 -14.86 13.80
C PHE A 48 -1.83 -14.49 12.32
N VAL A 49 -3.03 -14.46 11.74
CA VAL A 49 -3.27 -13.90 10.41
C VAL A 49 -4.39 -12.88 10.55
N GLN A 50 -4.16 -11.68 10.06
CA GLN A 50 -5.12 -10.59 10.02
C GLN A 50 -5.51 -10.36 8.57
N CYS A 51 -6.81 -10.32 8.31
CA CYS A 51 -7.34 -10.14 6.96
C CYS A 51 -8.02 -8.79 6.84
N GLY A 52 -7.90 -8.17 5.68
CA GLY A 52 -8.59 -6.92 5.37
C GLY A 52 -8.85 -6.78 3.89
N PHE A 53 -9.67 -5.79 3.54
CA PHE A 53 -9.89 -5.40 2.15
C PHE A 53 -9.85 -3.88 2.02
N GLY A 54 -9.56 -3.43 0.82
CA GLY A 54 -9.56 -2.01 0.49
C GLY A 54 -10.12 -1.81 -0.91
N CYS A 55 -10.92 -0.76 -1.06
CA CYS A 55 -11.52 -0.39 -2.32
C CYS A 55 -10.98 0.97 -2.76
N ASP A 56 -10.67 1.13 -4.04
CA ASP A 56 -10.53 2.43 -4.70
C ASP A 56 -11.59 2.58 -5.78
N GLN A 57 -12.48 3.56 -5.62
CA GLN A 57 -13.65 3.75 -6.48
C GLN A 57 -13.36 4.59 -7.74
N HIS A 58 -12.15 5.14 -7.83
CA HIS A 58 -11.68 6.02 -8.91
C HIS A 58 -10.84 5.28 -9.96
N GLY A 59 -10.62 3.98 -9.75
CA GLY A 59 -9.88 3.14 -10.69
C GLY A 59 -8.40 3.45 -10.77
N ASP A 60 -7.75 2.89 -11.78
CA ASP A 60 -6.30 2.99 -11.95
C ASP A 60 -5.90 4.27 -12.70
N ARG A 61 -6.05 5.38 -11.97
CA ARG A 61 -5.51 6.70 -12.33
C ARG A 61 -3.98 6.72 -12.29
N GLU A 62 -3.36 7.79 -12.78
CA GLU A 62 -1.88 8.00 -12.82
C GLU A 62 -1.18 7.79 -11.45
N SER A 63 -1.93 7.86 -10.35
CA SER A 63 -1.45 7.65 -8.97
C SER A 63 -1.65 6.23 -8.40
N GLY A 64 -2.11 5.26 -9.19
CA GLY A 64 -2.19 3.85 -8.82
C GLY A 64 -3.40 3.49 -7.95
N GLY A 65 -4.54 3.18 -8.57
CA GLY A 65 -5.78 2.81 -7.89
C GLY A 65 -5.64 1.52 -7.09
N ALA A 66 -5.01 0.51 -7.68
CA ALA A 66 -4.72 -0.75 -7.01
C ALA A 66 -3.77 -0.58 -5.81
N THR A 67 -2.79 0.32 -5.90
CA THR A 67 -1.92 0.68 -4.77
C THR A 67 -2.73 1.28 -3.63
N THR A 68 -3.63 2.22 -3.96
CA THR A 68 -4.50 2.86 -2.96
C THR A 68 -5.41 1.83 -2.26
N ALA A 69 -6.02 0.94 -3.03
CA ALA A 69 -6.80 -0.18 -2.52
C ALA A 69 -5.97 -1.13 -1.64
N ALA A 70 -4.74 -1.45 -2.03
CA ALA A 70 -3.84 -2.32 -1.26
C ALA A 70 -3.42 -1.71 0.09
N VAL A 71 -3.11 -0.40 0.12
CA VAL A 71 -2.82 0.33 1.36
C VAL A 71 -4.04 0.30 2.29
N ARG A 72 -5.24 0.56 1.75
CA ARG A 72 -6.50 0.47 2.51
C ARG A 72 -6.73 -0.94 3.05
N ALA A 73 -6.44 -1.97 2.26
CA ALA A 73 -6.58 -3.37 2.68
C ALA A 73 -5.64 -3.74 3.85
N CYS A 74 -4.37 -3.31 3.77
CA CYS A 74 -3.40 -3.55 4.84
C CYS A 74 -3.77 -2.79 6.12
N ARG A 75 -4.25 -1.54 6.01
CA ARG A 75 -4.74 -0.77 7.16
C ARG A 75 -5.92 -1.47 7.80
N ASN A 76 -6.94 -1.80 7.00
CA ASN A 76 -8.12 -2.50 7.48
C ASN A 76 -7.78 -3.82 8.19
N ALA A 77 -6.77 -4.54 7.71
CA ALA A 77 -6.32 -5.78 8.35
C ALA A 77 -5.79 -5.54 9.79
N ILE A 78 -5.04 -4.46 10.04
CA ILE A 78 -4.34 -4.27 11.33
C ILE A 78 -5.03 -3.29 12.29
N GLU A 79 -5.89 -2.40 11.80
CA GLU A 79 -6.40 -1.23 12.55
C GLU A 79 -7.28 -1.59 13.75
N PHE A 80 -8.05 -2.69 13.66
CA PHE A 80 -9.01 -3.10 14.70
C PHE A 80 -8.48 -4.19 15.63
N ASN A 81 -7.18 -4.48 15.58
CA ASN A 81 -6.55 -5.51 16.38
C ASN A 81 -5.57 -4.88 17.40
N SER A 82 -5.55 -5.44 18.61
CA SER A 82 -4.56 -5.09 19.63
C SER A 82 -3.91 -6.38 20.14
N ILE A 83 -2.57 -6.41 20.12
CA ILE A 83 -1.80 -7.63 20.40
C ILE A 83 -0.77 -7.37 21.52
N PRO A 84 -1.20 -6.94 22.71
CA PRO A 84 -0.30 -6.42 23.75
C PRO A 84 0.68 -7.48 24.27
N GLY A 85 0.21 -8.73 24.47
CA GLY A 85 1.04 -9.82 25.01
C GLY A 85 1.94 -10.52 24.00
N MET A 86 1.79 -10.24 22.70
CA MET A 86 2.61 -10.93 21.68
C MET A 86 4.07 -10.48 21.74
N VAL A 87 4.33 -9.22 22.09
CA VAL A 87 5.69 -8.68 22.12
C VAL A 87 6.60 -9.49 23.04
N ASP A 88 6.06 -10.01 24.15
CA ASP A 88 6.80 -10.82 25.13
C ASP A 88 7.16 -12.22 24.59
N HIS A 89 6.48 -12.67 23.54
CA HIS A 89 6.69 -13.97 22.90
C HIS A 89 7.57 -13.89 21.65
N VAL A 90 7.95 -12.68 21.18
CA VAL A 90 8.88 -12.50 20.06
C VAL A 90 10.30 -12.29 20.60
N PRO A 91 11.26 -13.19 20.30
CA PRO A 91 12.67 -12.93 20.61
C PRO A 91 13.15 -11.64 19.92
N GLY A 92 13.66 -10.67 20.69
CA GLY A 92 14.02 -9.33 20.17
C GLY A 92 12.85 -8.34 20.11
N GLY A 93 11.68 -8.71 20.64
CA GLY A 93 10.52 -7.83 20.79
C GLY A 93 9.86 -7.42 19.49
N ARG A 94 9.06 -6.34 19.55
CA ARG A 94 8.20 -5.87 18.45
C ARG A 94 8.98 -5.56 17.16
N GLU A 95 10.21 -5.09 17.29
CA GLU A 95 11.06 -4.73 16.14
C GLU A 95 11.62 -5.95 15.42
N ALA A 96 11.69 -7.10 16.09
CA ALA A 96 12.16 -8.35 15.50
C ALA A 96 11.05 -9.14 14.80
N MET A 97 9.79 -8.77 14.99
CA MET A 97 8.63 -9.45 14.40
C MET A 97 8.74 -9.46 12.87
N LEU A 98 8.64 -10.65 12.27
CA LEU A 98 8.54 -10.78 10.83
C LEU A 98 7.09 -10.53 10.42
N ILE A 99 6.89 -9.73 9.37
CA ILE A 99 5.57 -9.46 8.81
C ILE A 99 5.58 -9.93 7.36
N LYS A 100 4.66 -10.83 7.03
CA LYS A 100 4.39 -11.26 5.65
C LYS A 100 3.05 -10.70 5.20
N VAL A 101 3.07 -10.05 4.04
CA VAL A 101 1.85 -9.54 3.39
C VAL A 101 1.63 -10.30 2.10
N ARG A 102 0.42 -10.85 1.95
CA ARG A 102 -0.08 -11.41 0.71
C ARG A 102 -1.28 -10.60 0.24
N LEU A 103 -1.25 -10.15 -1.00
CA LEU A 103 -2.30 -9.33 -1.62
C LEU A 103 -2.98 -10.10 -2.75
N GLY A 104 -4.31 -10.12 -2.74
CA GLY A 104 -5.13 -10.50 -3.88
C GLY A 104 -5.51 -9.25 -4.67
N VAL A 105 -4.88 -9.05 -5.83
CA VAL A 105 -5.05 -7.89 -6.70
C VAL A 105 -5.71 -8.33 -8.01
N PRO A 106 -6.69 -7.58 -8.56
CA PRO A 106 -7.28 -7.93 -9.85
C PRO A 106 -6.24 -8.04 -10.96
N GLU A 107 -6.52 -8.91 -11.93
CA GLU A 107 -5.62 -9.15 -13.05
C GLU A 107 -5.35 -7.87 -13.84
N GLY A 108 -4.10 -7.66 -14.27
CA GLY A 108 -3.69 -6.50 -15.06
C GLY A 108 -3.32 -5.25 -14.25
N TYR A 109 -3.49 -5.26 -12.92
CA TYR A 109 -3.13 -4.13 -12.06
C TYR A 109 -1.82 -4.36 -11.30
N TYR A 110 -1.13 -3.25 -11.02
CA TYR A 110 0.14 -3.23 -10.29
C TYR A 110 0.04 -2.45 -8.97
N VAL A 111 0.86 -2.82 -7.99
CA VAL A 111 0.90 -2.20 -6.67
C VAL A 111 2.29 -1.69 -6.32
N GLU A 112 2.39 -0.44 -5.89
CA GLU A 112 3.63 0.16 -5.40
C GLU A 112 3.91 -0.30 -3.96
N HIS A 113 4.81 -1.27 -3.82
CA HIS A 113 5.13 -1.90 -2.54
C HIS A 113 5.58 -0.91 -1.46
N ASP A 114 6.27 0.16 -1.85
CA ASP A 114 6.78 1.19 -0.94
C ASP A 114 5.69 1.88 -0.13
N GLN A 115 4.51 2.09 -0.75
CA GLN A 115 3.37 2.68 -0.05
C GLN A 115 2.74 1.69 0.93
N ILE A 116 2.75 0.39 0.59
CA ILE A 116 2.23 -0.67 1.46
C ILE A 116 3.15 -0.85 2.68
N TYR A 117 4.46 -0.90 2.49
CA TYR A 117 5.43 -1.03 3.59
C TYR A 117 5.27 0.05 4.65
N ALA A 118 4.97 1.27 4.21
CA ALA A 118 4.83 2.41 5.11
C ALA A 118 3.54 2.39 5.96
N THR A 119 2.61 1.46 5.67
CA THR A 119 1.40 1.25 6.46
C THR A 119 1.69 0.66 7.84
N PHE A 120 2.79 -0.08 8.00
CA PHE A 120 3.07 -0.85 9.20
C PHE A 120 3.92 -0.05 10.22
N PRO A 121 3.48 0.06 11.48
CA PRO A 121 4.14 0.88 12.49
C PRO A 121 5.44 0.28 13.04
N TYR A 122 5.71 -1.01 12.88
CA TYR A 122 6.92 -1.68 13.37
C TYR A 122 7.10 -3.04 12.70
N GLY A 123 8.21 -3.71 12.98
CA GLY A 123 8.54 -5.05 12.50
C GLY A 123 9.44 -5.04 11.26
N ASN A 124 9.78 -6.25 10.81
CA ASN A 124 10.60 -6.51 9.63
C ASN A 124 9.72 -7.11 8.54
N MET A 125 9.50 -6.33 7.49
CA MET A 125 8.66 -6.69 6.37
C MET A 125 9.40 -7.60 5.40
N LEU A 126 8.86 -8.79 5.19
CA LEU A 126 9.27 -9.68 4.11
C LEU A 126 8.80 -9.12 2.75
N PRO A 127 9.35 -9.64 1.62
CA PRO A 127 8.86 -9.29 0.30
C PRO A 127 7.34 -9.51 0.19
N ILE A 128 6.62 -8.50 -0.33
CA ILE A 128 5.17 -8.57 -0.52
C ILE A 128 4.87 -9.58 -1.62
N GLU A 129 3.96 -10.51 -1.33
CA GLU A 129 3.47 -11.49 -2.28
C GLU A 129 2.19 -10.97 -2.92
N VAL A 130 2.18 -10.80 -4.25
CA VAL A 130 0.99 -10.40 -5.01
C VAL A 130 0.50 -11.58 -5.82
N VAL A 131 -0.79 -11.87 -5.75
CA VAL A 131 -1.46 -12.90 -6.54
C VAL A 131 -2.71 -12.33 -7.22
N THR A 132 -3.09 -12.92 -8.34
CA THR A 132 -4.37 -12.61 -8.99
C THR A 132 -5.52 -12.95 -8.03
N GLY A 133 -6.40 -11.98 -7.79
CA GLY A 133 -7.54 -12.09 -6.88
C GLY A 133 -8.32 -10.79 -6.84
N GLY A 134 -8.88 -10.42 -5.68
CA GLY A 134 -9.62 -9.17 -5.54
C GLY A 134 -10.90 -9.11 -6.38
N LEU A 135 -11.36 -7.91 -6.70
CA LEU A 135 -12.54 -7.68 -7.55
C LEU A 135 -12.42 -6.34 -8.28
N THR A 136 -12.90 -6.28 -9.52
CA THR A 136 -13.28 -5.01 -10.16
C THR A 136 -14.80 -4.93 -10.33
N TYR A 137 -15.34 -3.73 -10.28
CA TYR A 137 -16.77 -3.48 -10.52
C TYR A 137 -16.97 -2.07 -11.07
N GLY A 138 -18.11 -1.83 -11.75
CA GLY A 138 -18.47 -0.48 -12.18
C GLY A 138 -18.96 0.36 -11.00
N SER A 139 -18.28 1.46 -10.69
CA SER A 139 -18.69 2.46 -9.70
C SER A 139 -19.95 3.22 -10.12
N GLY A 140 -20.29 3.18 -11.42
CA GLY A 140 -21.46 3.86 -11.99
C GLY A 140 -21.29 5.37 -12.12
N ARG A 141 -20.10 5.91 -11.85
CA ARG A 141 -19.82 7.34 -11.99
C ARG A 141 -18.35 7.59 -12.34
N VAL A 142 -18.14 8.37 -13.40
CA VAL A 142 -16.84 8.95 -13.74
C VAL A 142 -16.78 10.37 -13.19
N VAL A 143 -15.80 10.67 -12.35
CA VAL A 143 -15.53 12.03 -11.83
C VAL A 143 -14.24 12.56 -12.44
N SER A 144 -14.36 13.20 -13.61
CA SER A 144 -13.21 13.69 -14.38
C SER A 144 -12.32 14.68 -13.61
N GLU A 145 -12.89 15.46 -12.69
CA GLU A 145 -12.21 16.41 -11.83
C GLU A 145 -11.26 15.73 -10.83
N LEU A 146 -11.48 14.44 -10.54
CA LEU A 146 -10.63 13.60 -9.69
C LEU A 146 -9.65 12.74 -10.49
N GLY A 147 -9.68 12.84 -11.82
CA GLY A 147 -8.78 12.12 -12.73
C GLY A 147 -9.30 10.77 -13.20
N ASP A 148 -10.60 10.48 -13.00
CA ASP A 148 -11.22 9.23 -13.45
C ASP A 148 -11.26 9.19 -14.99
N THR A 149 -10.87 8.05 -15.58
CA THR A 149 -10.89 7.84 -17.04
C THR A 149 -11.98 6.86 -17.48
N ASP A 150 -12.43 6.01 -16.57
CA ASP A 150 -13.56 5.10 -16.67
C ASP A 150 -14.30 5.04 -15.33
N ASP A 151 -15.29 4.16 -15.19
CA ASP A 151 -16.01 3.93 -13.94
C ASP A 151 -15.52 2.68 -13.21
N THR A 152 -14.32 2.18 -13.49
CA THR A 152 -13.83 0.94 -12.88
C THR A 152 -13.38 1.20 -11.44
N ALA A 153 -13.99 0.53 -10.47
CA ALA A 153 -13.50 0.45 -9.11
C ALA A 153 -12.67 -0.82 -8.89
N ILE A 154 -11.70 -0.76 -7.97
CA ILE A 154 -10.73 -1.83 -7.71
C ILE A 154 -10.79 -2.20 -6.23
N ILE A 155 -10.97 -3.49 -5.93
CA ILE A 155 -10.89 -4.06 -4.59
C ILE A 155 -9.68 -4.97 -4.48
N VAL A 156 -8.87 -4.74 -3.45
CA VAL A 156 -7.74 -5.58 -3.07
C VAL A 156 -8.04 -6.26 -1.74
N ALA A 157 -7.75 -7.55 -1.65
CA ALA A 157 -7.77 -8.29 -0.38
C ALA A 157 -6.35 -8.42 0.16
N ALA A 158 -6.17 -8.38 1.48
CA ALA A 158 -4.90 -8.52 2.16
C ALA A 158 -4.97 -9.61 3.24
N ALA A 159 -3.93 -10.43 3.32
CA ALA A 159 -3.63 -11.27 4.47
C ALA A 159 -2.26 -10.85 5.03
N VAL A 160 -2.24 -10.40 6.28
CA VAL A 160 -1.07 -9.94 7.03
C VAL A 160 -0.77 -10.97 8.11
N SER A 161 0.39 -11.61 8.04
CA SER A 161 0.84 -12.71 8.92
C SER A 161 2.11 -12.36 9.67
#